data_AF-A0A4R0Q3W6-F1
#
_entry.id   AF-A0A4R0Q3W6-F1
#
_cell.length_a   1.000
_cell.length_b   1.000
_cell.length_c   1.000
_cell.angle_alpha   90.00
_cell.angle_beta   90.00
_cell.angle_gamma   90.00
#
_symmetry.space_group_name_H-M   'P 1'
#
loop_
_entity.id
_entity.type
_entity.pdbx_description
1 polymer ?
#
loop_
_entity_poly.entity_id
_entity_poly.type
_entity_poly.pdbx_seq_one_letter_code
_entity_poly.pdbx_strand_id
1 'polypeptide(L)'
;MKKLIPLLVITMFFACISKEKPQQKANDSLAVVNQVVKSKKVLVLNKDSLNQADATLLVKAVYDTVSNMPQTDSKEDTITRDDATLKYMEDRSGKYYVYVVENRGPMYGVSIGWCDIFIFKRTSDNWILNDFRLQAGGGGMYGNPGSFEKLIKIGDESLGLVISGGQTHMGSNFNVTVVELSEGKLRTSFGLSTYHDYGEGAGDDNKITVCDENKYHFKTEANKKHYNLVIERYNCVNDGSVKVDSVSIPYQNGYKIPESFLFEV
;
A
#
# COMPACT_ATOMS: atom_id res chain seq x y z
N MET A 1 56.08 51.25 7.61
CA MET A 1 54.66 51.02 7.95
C MET A 1 53.83 51.08 6.68
N LYS A 2 53.46 49.93 6.11
CA LYS A 2 52.57 49.82 4.93
C LYS A 2 51.28 49.15 5.39
N LYS A 3 50.15 49.85 5.21
CA LYS A 3 48.81 49.39 5.57
C LYS A 3 48.33 48.37 4.53
N LEU A 4 48.03 47.14 4.95
CA LEU A 4 47.26 46.18 4.15
C LEU A 4 45.76 46.46 4.40
N ILE A 5 45.01 46.68 3.32
CA ILE A 5 43.55 46.71 3.30
C ILE A 5 43.08 45.32 2.89
N PRO A 6 42.22 44.62 3.63
CA PRO A 6 41.64 43.38 3.15
C PRO A 6 40.50 43.69 2.16
N LEU A 7 40.63 43.15 0.95
CA LEU A 7 39.59 43.11 -0.06
C LEU A 7 38.59 42.02 0.33
N LEU A 8 37.39 42.41 0.72
CA LEU A 8 36.29 41.50 1.05
C LEU A 8 35.68 41.00 -0.28
N VAL A 9 35.96 39.75 -0.66
CA VAL A 9 35.31 39.08 -1.79
C VAL A 9 33.95 38.56 -1.31
N ILE A 10 32.87 39.22 -1.73
CA ILE A 10 31.50 38.75 -1.51
C ILE A 10 31.18 37.74 -2.61
N THR A 11 31.28 36.45 -2.28
CA THR A 11 30.73 35.37 -3.12
C THR A 11 29.22 35.34 -2.95
N MET A 12 28.48 35.84 -3.95
CA MET A 12 27.04 35.60 -4.05
C MET A 12 26.81 34.15 -4.46
N PHE A 13 26.50 33.29 -3.49
CA PHE A 13 25.84 32.01 -3.77
C PHE A 13 24.42 32.32 -4.24
N PHE A 14 24.17 32.21 -5.54
CA PHE A 14 22.82 32.04 -6.07
C PHE A 14 22.31 30.68 -5.57
N ALA A 15 21.59 30.67 -4.46
CA ALA A 15 20.78 29.55 -4.07
C ALA A 15 19.67 29.39 -5.12
N CYS A 16 19.85 28.42 -6.03
CA CYS A 16 18.77 27.90 -6.85
C CYS A 16 17.77 27.25 -5.89
N ILE A 17 16.76 28.01 -5.47
CA ILE A 17 15.61 27.47 -4.77
C ILE A 17 14.81 26.68 -5.81
N SER A 18 15.18 25.41 -5.95
CA SER A 18 14.29 24.39 -6.51
C SER A 18 12.97 24.49 -5.75
N LYS A 19 11.91 24.94 -6.43
CA LYS A 19 10.55 24.75 -5.94
C LYS A 19 10.24 23.27 -6.10
N GLU A 20 10.70 22.45 -5.16
CA GLU A 20 10.13 21.13 -4.98
C GLU A 20 8.63 21.32 -4.74
N LYS A 21 7.83 20.78 -5.66
CA LYS A 21 6.40 20.64 -5.43
C LYS A 21 6.26 19.87 -4.11
N PRO A 22 5.46 20.36 -3.15
CA PRO A 22 5.28 19.63 -1.91
C PRO A 22 4.79 18.23 -2.24
N GLN A 23 5.55 17.23 -1.80
CA GLN A 23 5.14 15.84 -1.80
C GLN A 23 3.75 15.81 -1.14
N GLN A 24 2.74 15.47 -1.94
CA GLN A 24 1.34 15.55 -1.54
C GLN A 24 1.15 14.55 -0.40
N LYS A 25 1.21 15.04 0.84
CA LYS A 25 0.90 14.26 2.04
C LYS A 25 -0.46 13.60 1.81
N ALA A 26 -0.51 12.30 2.05
CA ALA A 26 -1.72 11.49 2.06
C ALA A 26 -2.70 12.04 3.09
N ASN A 27 -3.49 13.03 2.68
CA ASN A 27 -4.53 13.62 3.50
C ASN A 27 -5.81 12.80 3.32
N ASP A 28 -6.11 12.09 4.41
CA ASP A 28 -7.43 11.92 5.00
C ASP A 28 -8.49 11.15 4.22
N SER A 29 -8.45 9.83 4.45
CA SER A 29 -9.60 8.93 4.41
C SER A 29 -10.84 9.52 5.12
N LEU A 30 -10.64 10.37 6.14
CA LEU A 30 -11.70 11.00 6.92
C LEU A 30 -12.44 12.15 6.20
N ALA A 31 -11.77 12.88 5.31
CA ALA A 31 -12.40 14.00 4.59
C ALA A 31 -13.37 13.50 3.52
N VAL A 32 -12.99 12.42 2.81
CA VAL A 32 -13.83 11.75 1.80
C VAL A 32 -15.02 11.05 2.46
N VAL A 33 -14.80 10.34 3.58
CA VAL A 33 -15.88 9.71 4.36
C VAL A 33 -16.93 10.74 4.80
N ASN A 34 -16.51 11.92 5.29
CA ASN A 34 -17.45 12.95 5.73
C ASN A 34 -18.23 13.62 4.60
N GLN A 35 -17.72 13.67 3.37
CA GLN A 35 -18.45 14.20 2.21
C GLN A 35 -19.43 13.17 1.61
N VAL A 36 -19.06 11.90 1.56
CA VAL A 36 -19.93 10.81 1.07
C VAL A 36 -21.11 10.59 2.03
N VAL A 37 -20.86 10.62 3.35
CA VAL A 37 -21.90 10.46 4.38
C VAL A 37 -22.86 11.66 4.43
N LYS A 38 -22.40 12.88 4.12
CA LYS A 38 -23.23 14.09 4.23
C LYS A 38 -24.10 14.39 3.00
N SER A 39 -23.88 13.78 1.83
CA SER A 39 -24.45 14.32 0.58
C SER A 39 -25.40 13.43 -0.25
N LYS A 40 -25.57 12.11 -0.03
CA LYS A 40 -26.59 11.33 -0.77
C LYS A 40 -26.84 9.93 -0.19
N LYS A 41 -28.05 9.39 -0.44
CA LYS A 41 -28.52 8.04 -0.07
C LYS A 41 -27.41 7.00 -0.24
N VAL A 42 -26.99 6.36 0.86
CA VAL A 42 -26.22 5.11 0.80
C VAL A 42 -27.04 4.13 -0.03
N LEU A 43 -26.49 3.65 -1.15
CA LEU A 43 -27.17 2.64 -1.95
C LEU A 43 -27.28 1.36 -1.12
N VAL A 44 -28.48 0.79 -1.10
CA VAL A 44 -28.82 -0.41 -0.35
C VAL A 44 -29.33 -1.44 -1.33
N LEU A 45 -28.75 -2.65 -1.33
CA LEU A 45 -29.20 -3.74 -2.18
C LEU A 45 -29.83 -4.86 -1.35
N ASN A 46 -31.12 -5.08 -1.54
CA ASN A 46 -31.85 -6.20 -0.92
C ASN A 46 -31.78 -7.42 -1.85
N LYS A 47 -30.74 -8.24 -1.65
CA LYS A 47 -30.47 -9.47 -2.40
C LYS A 47 -29.70 -10.45 -1.53
N ASP A 48 -29.79 -11.75 -1.83
CA ASP A 48 -29.10 -12.77 -1.06
C ASP A 48 -27.57 -12.73 -1.21
N SER A 49 -27.09 -12.38 -2.40
CA SER A 49 -25.66 -12.32 -2.74
C SER A 49 -25.37 -11.11 -3.63
N LEU A 50 -24.10 -10.71 -3.67
CA LEU A 50 -23.58 -9.68 -4.57
C LEU A 50 -22.76 -10.31 -5.68
N ASN A 51 -22.90 -9.78 -6.90
CA ASN A 51 -21.94 -9.97 -7.98
C ASN A 51 -21.07 -8.70 -8.16
N GLN A 52 -20.11 -8.75 -9.10
CA GLN A 52 -19.24 -7.61 -9.37
C GLN A 52 -20.02 -6.35 -9.82
N ALA A 53 -21.08 -6.48 -10.62
CA ALA A 53 -21.87 -5.34 -11.06
C ALA A 53 -22.62 -4.66 -9.88
N ASP A 54 -23.16 -5.47 -8.96
CA ASP A 54 -23.77 -4.98 -7.73
C ASP A 54 -22.73 -4.23 -6.86
N ALA A 55 -21.52 -4.79 -6.74
CA ALA A 55 -20.40 -4.14 -6.04
C ALA A 55 -20.00 -2.81 -6.69
N THR A 56 -19.88 -2.76 -8.02
CA THR A 56 -19.59 -1.53 -8.78
C THR A 56 -20.63 -0.45 -8.51
N LEU A 57 -21.92 -0.82 -8.44
CA LEU A 57 -23.00 0.11 -8.11
C LEU A 57 -22.85 0.66 -6.68
N LEU A 58 -22.52 -0.20 -5.71
CA LEU A 58 -22.36 0.19 -4.30
C LEU A 58 -21.17 1.14 -4.08
N VAL A 59 -20.10 1.04 -4.86
CA VAL A 59 -18.92 1.92 -4.74
C VAL A 59 -19.00 3.18 -5.59
N LYS A 60 -19.97 3.27 -6.52
CA LYS A 60 -20.10 4.39 -7.45
C LYS A 60 -20.08 5.75 -6.75
N ALA A 61 -20.80 5.88 -5.64
CA ALA A 61 -20.86 7.13 -4.90
C ALA A 61 -19.49 7.56 -4.34
N VAL A 62 -18.61 6.62 -4.02
CA VAL A 62 -17.22 6.93 -3.63
C VAL A 62 -16.43 7.36 -4.87
N TYR A 63 -16.48 6.58 -5.95
CA TYR A 63 -15.69 6.91 -7.15
C TYR A 63 -16.15 8.18 -7.88
N ASP A 64 -17.41 8.57 -7.76
CA ASP A 64 -17.90 9.86 -8.26
C ASP A 64 -17.23 11.06 -7.54
N THR A 65 -16.61 10.83 -6.37
CA THR A 65 -15.86 11.86 -5.62
C THR A 65 -14.35 11.84 -5.88
N VAL A 66 -13.84 10.78 -6.52
CA VAL A 66 -12.41 10.59 -6.77
C VAL A 66 -12.10 11.04 -8.20
N SER A 67 -11.21 12.01 -8.34
CA SER A 67 -10.74 12.45 -9.65
C SER A 67 -10.09 11.28 -10.41
N ASN A 68 -10.48 11.08 -11.66
CA ASN A 68 -9.86 10.12 -12.59
C ASN A 68 -9.14 10.84 -13.73
N MET A 69 -8.66 12.07 -13.49
CA MET A 69 -7.99 12.85 -14.54
C MET A 69 -6.64 12.23 -14.90
N PRO A 70 -6.25 12.33 -16.19
CA PRO A 70 -4.91 11.94 -16.63
C PRO A 70 -3.83 12.57 -15.75
N GLN A 71 -2.85 11.77 -15.35
CA GLN A 71 -1.73 12.23 -14.52
C GLN A 71 -0.59 12.84 -15.35
N THR A 72 -0.71 12.80 -16.69
CA THR A 72 0.28 13.32 -17.63
C THR A 72 -0.37 14.27 -18.64
N ASP A 73 0.46 14.94 -19.44
CA ASP A 73 0.02 15.81 -20.54
C ASP A 73 -0.66 15.01 -21.67
N SER A 74 -0.58 13.67 -21.65
CA SER A 74 -1.30 12.82 -22.58
C SER A 74 -2.75 12.63 -22.13
N LYS A 75 -3.69 13.06 -22.96
CA LYS A 75 -5.14 12.92 -22.70
C LYS A 75 -5.63 11.47 -22.72
N GLU A 76 -4.86 10.58 -23.33
CA GLU A 76 -5.15 9.15 -23.45
C GLU A 76 -4.71 8.38 -22.19
N ASP A 77 -3.98 9.06 -21.31
CA ASP A 77 -3.27 8.47 -20.19
C ASP A 77 -4.10 8.48 -18.90
N THR A 78 -5.11 7.62 -18.88
CA THR A 78 -6.07 7.54 -17.77
C THR A 78 -5.83 6.32 -16.90
N ILE A 79 -6.27 6.41 -15.65
CA ILE A 79 -6.27 5.28 -14.73
C ILE A 79 -7.46 4.38 -15.07
N THR A 80 -7.18 3.10 -15.34
CA THR A 80 -8.20 2.06 -15.51
C THR A 80 -8.54 1.40 -14.17
N ARG A 81 -9.74 0.84 -14.08
CA ARG A 81 -10.30 0.19 -12.88
C ARG A 81 -10.94 -1.16 -13.21
N ASP A 82 -10.42 -1.81 -14.24
CA ASP A 82 -11.07 -2.94 -14.89
C ASP A 82 -10.84 -4.26 -14.15
N ASP A 83 -9.77 -4.32 -13.35
CA ASP A 83 -9.37 -5.47 -12.58
C ASP A 83 -9.97 -5.37 -11.17
N ALA A 84 -11.04 -6.13 -10.91
CA ALA A 84 -11.69 -6.13 -9.61
C ALA A 84 -12.02 -7.54 -9.11
N THR A 85 -11.72 -7.79 -7.84
CA THR A 85 -11.98 -9.06 -7.16
C THR A 85 -13.06 -8.90 -6.09
N LEU A 86 -14.06 -9.79 -6.09
CA LEU A 86 -15.11 -9.83 -5.08
C LEU A 86 -15.06 -11.17 -4.33
N LYS A 87 -14.86 -11.14 -3.00
CA LYS A 87 -14.80 -12.34 -2.16
C LYS A 87 -15.83 -12.28 -1.03
N TYR A 88 -16.64 -13.33 -0.92
CA TYR A 88 -17.54 -13.51 0.22
C TYR A 88 -16.77 -14.02 1.43
N MET A 89 -17.17 -13.58 2.62
CA MET A 89 -16.69 -14.12 3.89
C MET A 89 -17.77 -14.01 4.97
N GLU A 90 -17.68 -14.86 5.99
CA GLU A 90 -18.56 -14.85 7.14
C GLU A 90 -17.74 -15.14 8.40
N ASP A 91 -17.93 -14.30 9.41
CA ASP A 91 -17.33 -14.47 10.72
C ASP A 91 -18.35 -14.15 11.83
N ARG A 92 -17.91 -14.15 13.09
CA ARG A 92 -18.79 -13.88 14.25
C ARG A 92 -19.43 -12.49 14.21
N SER A 93 -18.82 -11.53 13.53
CA SER A 93 -19.27 -10.15 13.41
C SER A 93 -20.26 -9.94 12.25
N GLY A 94 -20.39 -10.92 11.35
CA GLY A 94 -21.43 -10.99 10.33
C GLY A 94 -20.97 -11.55 8.99
N LYS A 95 -21.79 -11.28 7.97
CA LYS A 95 -21.55 -11.64 6.57
C LYS A 95 -21.02 -10.44 5.81
N TYR A 96 -19.95 -10.65 5.05
CA TYR A 96 -19.26 -9.60 4.32
C TYR A 96 -18.94 -10.00 2.88
N TYR A 97 -18.80 -8.98 2.05
CA TYR A 97 -18.07 -9.06 0.80
C TYR A 97 -16.88 -8.09 0.85
N VAL A 98 -15.71 -8.60 0.46
CA VAL A 98 -14.51 -7.82 0.22
C VAL A 98 -14.42 -7.57 -1.27
N TYR A 99 -14.45 -6.31 -1.68
CA TYR A 99 -14.29 -5.89 -3.06
C TYR A 99 -13.00 -5.10 -3.20
N VAL A 100 -12.08 -5.61 -4.01
CA VAL A 100 -10.77 -5.00 -4.25
C VAL A 100 -10.70 -4.58 -5.71
N VAL A 101 -10.37 -3.32 -5.97
CA VAL A 101 -10.22 -2.75 -7.31
C VAL A 101 -8.75 -2.42 -7.51
N GLU A 102 -8.12 -3.02 -8.51
CA GLU A 102 -6.77 -2.68 -8.93
C GLU A 102 -6.85 -1.53 -9.94
N ASN A 103 -6.37 -0.37 -9.51
CA ASN A 103 -6.26 0.82 -10.32
C ASN A 103 -4.90 0.81 -11.02
N ARG A 104 -4.89 1.03 -12.33
CA ARG A 104 -3.64 1.05 -13.13
C ARG A 104 -3.58 2.34 -13.93
N GLY A 105 -2.53 3.13 -13.72
CA GLY A 105 -2.20 4.33 -14.50
C GLY A 105 -1.10 4.06 -15.53
N PRO A 106 -0.71 5.07 -16.33
CA PRO A 106 -0.05 5.00 -17.65
C PRO A 106 0.73 3.77 -18.10
N MET A 107 0.61 3.42 -19.38
CA MET A 107 1.33 2.31 -20.01
C MET A 107 2.59 2.73 -20.81
N TYR A 108 2.92 4.03 -20.91
CA TYR A 108 4.09 4.51 -21.65
C TYR A 108 5.39 4.34 -20.87
N GLY A 109 5.86 3.09 -20.78
CA GLY A 109 7.12 2.72 -20.14
C GLY A 109 7.11 2.80 -18.61
N VAL A 110 6.06 3.36 -17.99
CA VAL A 110 5.96 3.62 -16.55
C VAL A 110 4.59 3.17 -16.04
N SER A 111 4.47 1.89 -15.65
CA SER A 111 3.25 1.43 -14.98
C SER A 111 3.22 1.93 -13.54
N ILE A 112 2.11 2.54 -13.13
CA ILE A 112 1.77 2.82 -11.73
C ILE A 112 0.49 2.08 -11.39
N GLY A 113 0.33 1.64 -10.14
CA GLY A 113 -0.95 1.08 -9.73
C GLY A 113 -1.09 0.87 -8.24
N TRP A 114 -2.33 0.81 -7.78
CA TRP A 114 -2.70 0.61 -6.38
C TRP A 114 -4.02 -0.14 -6.27
N CYS A 115 -4.28 -0.71 -5.10
CA CYS A 115 -5.57 -1.30 -4.80
C CYS A 115 -6.45 -0.33 -4.00
N ASP A 116 -7.73 -0.26 -4.31
CA ASP A 116 -8.77 0.24 -3.41
C ASP A 116 -9.53 -0.95 -2.82
N ILE A 117 -9.90 -0.86 -1.54
CA ILE A 117 -10.62 -1.93 -0.84
C ILE A 117 -11.96 -1.38 -0.37
N PHE A 118 -13.03 -2.13 -0.59
CA PHE A 118 -14.38 -1.85 -0.10
C PHE A 118 -14.91 -3.06 0.66
N ILE A 119 -15.56 -2.81 1.78
CA ILE A 119 -16.21 -3.82 2.61
C ILE A 119 -17.71 -3.59 2.54
N PHE A 120 -18.44 -4.57 2.03
CA PHE A 120 -19.89 -4.61 2.12
C PHE A 120 -20.31 -5.51 3.27
N LYS A 121 -21.28 -5.07 4.07
CA LYS A 121 -21.83 -5.85 5.19
C LYS A 121 -23.30 -6.15 4.95
N ARG A 122 -23.75 -7.36 5.29
CA ARG A 122 -25.18 -7.70 5.31
C ARG A 122 -25.81 -7.19 6.61
N THR A 123 -26.83 -6.35 6.51
CA THR A 123 -27.62 -5.80 7.62
C THR A 123 -29.10 -5.95 7.30
N SER A 124 -29.85 -6.74 8.08
CA SER A 124 -31.31 -6.92 7.92
C SER A 124 -31.71 -7.13 6.44
N ASP A 125 -31.12 -8.16 5.81
CA ASP A 125 -31.30 -8.55 4.40
C ASP A 125 -30.79 -7.58 3.33
N ASN A 126 -30.12 -6.52 3.75
CA ASN A 126 -29.53 -5.56 2.83
C ASN A 126 -28.01 -5.63 2.83
N TRP A 127 -27.41 -5.48 1.66
CA TRP A 127 -26.00 -5.18 1.52
C TRP A 127 -25.77 -3.68 1.47
N ILE A 128 -24.85 -3.21 2.31
CA ILE A 128 -24.45 -1.81 2.40
C ILE A 128 -22.93 -1.69 2.39
N LEU A 129 -22.42 -0.58 1.84
CA LEU A 129 -21.02 -0.18 2.02
C LEU A 129 -20.76 0.14 3.50
N ASN A 130 -19.93 -0.68 4.16
CA ASN A 130 -19.63 -0.60 5.59
C ASN A 130 -18.32 0.11 5.90
N ASP A 131 -17.32 -0.09 5.04
CA ASP A 131 -16.02 0.56 5.14
C ASP A 131 -15.29 0.56 3.80
N PHE A 132 -14.33 1.46 3.62
CA PHE A 132 -13.47 1.46 2.44
C PHE A 132 -12.12 2.11 2.72
N ARG A 133 -11.13 1.74 1.90
CA ARG A 133 -9.80 2.33 1.90
C ARG A 133 -9.34 2.51 0.47
N LEU A 134 -9.20 3.77 0.06
CA LEU A 134 -8.58 4.12 -1.21
C LEU A 134 -7.06 4.08 -1.06
N GLN A 135 -6.34 3.73 -2.13
CA GLN A 135 -4.87 3.66 -2.15
C GLN A 135 -4.32 2.79 -0.99
N ALA A 136 -4.88 1.60 -0.84
CA ALA A 136 -4.61 0.66 0.24
C ALA A 136 -3.21 0.02 0.21
N GLY A 137 -2.52 0.13 -0.92
CA GLY A 137 -1.20 -0.42 -1.19
C GLY A 137 -0.95 -0.27 -2.69
N GLY A 138 0.32 -0.20 -3.10
CA GLY A 138 0.64 0.11 -4.48
C GLY A 138 2.07 -0.14 -4.85
N GLY A 139 2.32 0.01 -6.14
CA GLY A 139 3.61 -0.17 -6.77
C GLY A 139 3.96 1.02 -7.65
N GLY A 140 5.26 1.20 -7.81
CA GLY A 140 5.87 2.30 -8.53
C GLY A 140 6.17 1.97 -9.98
N MET A 141 6.87 2.93 -10.59
CA MET A 141 7.24 2.96 -12.00
C MET A 141 7.89 1.64 -12.47
N TYR A 142 7.71 1.32 -13.75
CA TYR A 142 8.39 0.21 -14.44
C TYR A 142 8.01 -1.20 -13.95
N GLY A 143 6.72 -1.54 -13.97
CA GLY A 143 6.29 -2.92 -14.23
C GLY A 143 5.73 -3.72 -13.05
N ASN A 144 5.64 -3.15 -11.83
CA ASN A 144 5.08 -3.87 -10.67
C ASN A 144 3.99 -3.04 -9.97
N PRO A 145 2.82 -2.82 -10.61
CA PRO A 145 1.70 -2.10 -10.00
C PRO A 145 1.14 -2.84 -8.78
N GLY A 146 0.39 -2.11 -7.95
CA GLY A 146 -0.34 -2.69 -6.82
C GLY A 146 -1.30 -3.79 -7.25
N SER A 147 -1.16 -4.99 -6.67
CA SER A 147 -1.95 -6.17 -7.00
C SER A 147 -2.49 -6.86 -5.75
N PHE A 148 -3.75 -7.32 -5.78
CA PHE A 148 -4.33 -8.07 -4.68
C PHE A 148 -3.95 -9.55 -4.77
N GLU A 149 -3.12 -9.99 -3.83
CA GLU A 149 -2.61 -11.36 -3.83
C GLU A 149 -3.59 -12.34 -3.18
N LYS A 150 -3.93 -12.08 -1.91
CA LYS A 150 -4.65 -13.05 -1.08
C LYS A 150 -5.20 -12.45 0.21
N LEU A 151 -6.11 -13.20 0.83
CA LEU A 151 -6.47 -13.04 2.23
C LEU A 151 -5.62 -13.98 3.07
N ILE A 152 -5.11 -13.49 4.19
CA ILE A 152 -4.37 -14.29 5.18
C ILE A 152 -4.98 -14.11 6.57
N LYS A 153 -4.92 -15.14 7.40
CA LYS A 153 -5.36 -15.05 8.80
C LYS A 153 -4.26 -14.36 9.61
N ILE A 154 -4.57 -13.22 10.21
CA ILE A 154 -3.63 -12.46 11.07
C ILE A 154 -4.01 -12.52 12.55
N GLY A 155 -5.08 -13.24 12.87
CA GLY A 155 -5.59 -13.51 14.21
C GLY A 155 -6.86 -14.34 14.12
N ASP A 156 -7.43 -14.77 15.25
CA ASP A 156 -8.61 -15.65 15.26
C ASP A 156 -9.84 -15.04 14.58
N GLU A 157 -9.98 -13.72 14.66
CA GLU A 157 -11.10 -12.93 14.13
C GLU A 157 -10.62 -11.78 13.24
N SER A 158 -9.39 -11.88 12.73
CA SER A 158 -8.74 -10.81 11.98
C SER A 158 -8.11 -11.37 10.71
N LEU A 159 -8.45 -10.76 9.58
CA LEU A 159 -7.86 -11.07 8.27
C LEU A 159 -6.93 -9.96 7.82
N GLY A 160 -5.91 -10.33 7.05
CA GLY A 160 -5.05 -9.42 6.30
C GLY A 160 -5.36 -9.53 4.81
N LEU A 161 -5.64 -8.41 4.16
CA LEU A 161 -5.64 -8.29 2.71
C LEU A 161 -4.21 -7.98 2.28
N VAL A 162 -3.61 -8.89 1.52
CA VAL A 162 -2.22 -8.78 1.05
C VAL A 162 -2.22 -8.10 -0.31
N ILE A 163 -1.60 -6.92 -0.39
CA ILE A 163 -1.38 -6.17 -1.61
C ILE A 163 0.11 -6.18 -1.90
N SER A 164 0.52 -6.75 -3.03
CA SER A 164 1.89 -6.67 -3.52
C SER A 164 2.09 -5.40 -4.33
N GLY A 165 3.34 -4.96 -4.46
CA GLY A 165 3.72 -3.88 -5.35
C GLY A 165 5.24 -3.75 -5.42
N GLY A 166 5.72 -2.89 -6.30
CA GLY A 166 7.15 -2.62 -6.37
C GLY A 166 7.55 -1.78 -7.56
N GLN A 167 8.83 -1.80 -7.88
CA GLN A 167 9.39 -1.14 -9.05
C GLN A 167 10.60 -1.92 -9.56
N THR A 168 10.79 -1.93 -10.87
CA THR A 168 11.96 -2.50 -11.53
C THR A 168 12.53 -1.51 -12.52
N HIS A 169 13.45 -0.65 -12.08
CA HIS A 169 14.13 0.34 -12.95
C HIS A 169 15.64 0.09 -12.96
N MET A 170 16.40 0.81 -12.13
CA MET A 170 17.83 0.61 -11.91
C MET A 170 18.14 -0.53 -10.92
N GLY A 171 17.09 -1.19 -10.45
CA GLY A 171 17.12 -2.27 -9.48
C GLY A 171 15.69 -2.76 -9.23
N SER A 172 15.56 -3.86 -8.52
CA SER A 172 14.30 -4.46 -8.13
C SER A 172 13.99 -4.13 -6.67
N ASN A 173 12.85 -3.49 -6.45
CA ASN A 173 12.35 -3.15 -5.12
C ASN A 173 10.92 -3.65 -5.01
N PHE A 174 10.70 -4.71 -4.25
CA PHE A 174 9.38 -5.26 -4.01
C PHE A 174 8.93 -5.00 -2.59
N ASN A 175 7.64 -4.80 -2.44
CA ASN A 175 7.01 -4.57 -1.16
C ASN A 175 5.66 -5.27 -1.08
N VAL A 176 5.19 -5.38 0.15
CA VAL A 176 3.85 -5.82 0.47
C VAL A 176 3.23 -4.82 1.42
N THR A 177 1.96 -4.53 1.22
CA THR A 177 1.10 -3.85 2.19
C THR A 177 0.03 -4.81 2.66
N VAL A 178 -0.11 -4.97 3.96
CA VAL A 178 -1.18 -5.74 4.56
C VAL A 178 -2.18 -4.80 5.21
N VAL A 179 -3.43 -4.86 4.76
CA VAL A 179 -4.54 -4.13 5.37
C VAL A 179 -5.33 -5.08 6.24
N GLU A 180 -5.53 -4.72 7.49
CA GLU A 180 -6.34 -5.51 8.41
C GLU A 180 -7.83 -5.32 8.10
N LEU A 181 -8.57 -6.42 8.15
CA LEU A 181 -10.02 -6.46 8.25
C LEU A 181 -10.40 -7.17 9.56
N SER A 182 -11.01 -6.43 10.48
CA SER A 182 -11.53 -6.96 11.75
C SER A 182 -12.85 -6.29 12.07
N GLU A 183 -13.85 -7.08 12.48
CA GLU A 183 -15.20 -6.60 12.83
C GLU A 183 -15.85 -5.77 11.69
N GLY A 184 -15.56 -6.12 10.44
CA GLY A 184 -16.02 -5.40 9.25
C GLY A 184 -15.31 -4.06 8.97
N LYS A 185 -14.28 -3.70 9.74
CA LYS A 185 -13.54 -2.44 9.61
C LYS A 185 -12.13 -2.66 9.06
N LEU A 186 -11.71 -1.76 8.18
CA LEU A 186 -10.38 -1.72 7.60
C LEU A 186 -9.44 -0.93 8.51
N ARG A 187 -8.26 -1.48 8.77
CA ARG A 187 -7.19 -0.84 9.56
C ARG A 187 -5.85 -1.03 8.88
N THR A 188 -4.90 -0.14 9.15
CA THR A 188 -3.52 -0.37 8.69
C THR A 188 -2.91 -1.49 9.54
N SER A 189 -2.39 -2.54 8.90
CA SER A 189 -1.63 -3.58 9.60
C SER A 189 -0.14 -3.23 9.56
N PHE A 190 0.49 -3.33 8.38
CA PHE A 190 1.89 -2.94 8.13
C PHE A 190 2.18 -2.87 6.63
N GLY A 191 3.31 -2.24 6.29
CA GLY A 191 3.97 -2.38 4.99
C GLY A 191 5.39 -2.92 5.21
N LEU A 192 5.90 -3.72 4.29
CA LEU A 192 7.22 -4.34 4.38
C LEU A 192 7.85 -4.42 2.98
N SER A 193 9.08 -3.92 2.85
CA SER A 193 9.90 -4.20 1.67
C SER A 193 10.32 -5.68 1.72
N THR A 194 9.96 -6.44 0.70
CA THR A 194 10.20 -7.90 0.64
C THR A 194 11.44 -8.24 -0.16
N TYR A 195 11.86 -7.39 -1.08
CA TYR A 195 13.08 -7.58 -1.87
C TYR A 195 13.74 -6.24 -2.22
N HIS A 196 15.07 -6.18 -2.18
CA HIS A 196 15.88 -5.08 -2.67
C HIS A 196 17.15 -5.59 -3.35
N ASP A 197 17.35 -5.17 -4.59
CA ASP A 197 18.53 -5.52 -5.38
C ASP A 197 18.81 -4.46 -6.45
N TYR A 198 19.95 -3.78 -6.33
CA TYR A 198 20.42 -2.78 -7.30
C TYR A 198 21.61 -3.29 -8.15
N GLY A 199 21.94 -4.58 -8.06
CA GLY A 199 23.05 -5.20 -8.78
C GLY A 199 24.44 -4.74 -8.33
N GLU A 200 25.49 -5.34 -8.92
CA GLU A 200 26.90 -5.10 -8.58
C GLU A 200 27.44 -3.69 -8.93
N GLY A 201 26.57 -2.80 -9.45
CA GLY A 201 26.91 -1.45 -9.93
C GLY A 201 26.28 -0.31 -9.14
N ALA A 202 25.71 -0.59 -7.96
CA ALA A 202 24.95 0.38 -7.14
C ALA A 202 25.77 1.57 -6.60
N GLY A 203 27.10 1.59 -6.79
CA GLY A 203 27.95 2.68 -6.34
C GLY A 203 28.13 2.75 -4.82
N ASP A 204 27.72 1.71 -4.08
CA ASP A 204 28.14 1.55 -2.69
C ASP A 204 29.52 0.87 -2.67
N ASP A 205 30.48 1.46 -1.97
CA ASP A 205 31.85 0.92 -1.92
C ASP A 205 31.92 -0.45 -1.21
N ASN A 206 30.80 -0.91 -0.63
CA ASN A 206 30.77 -2.09 0.21
C ASN A 206 30.05 -3.32 -0.40
N LYS A 207 29.36 -3.22 -1.55
CA LYS A 207 28.58 -4.33 -2.15
C LYS A 207 27.58 -4.97 -1.16
N ILE A 208 27.05 -4.22 -0.19
CA ILE A 208 26.27 -4.80 0.93
C ILE A 208 24.79 -4.97 0.53
N THR A 209 24.30 -4.23 -0.47
CA THR A 209 22.89 -4.17 -0.87
C THR A 209 22.54 -5.03 -2.09
N VAL A 210 23.29 -6.12 -2.33
CA VAL A 210 22.95 -7.11 -3.35
C VAL A 210 22.03 -8.18 -2.73
N CYS A 211 20.76 -8.14 -3.15
CA CYS A 211 19.73 -9.15 -2.89
C CYS A 211 19.44 -9.41 -1.39
N ASP A 212 18.96 -8.36 -0.73
CA ASP A 212 18.30 -8.48 0.56
C ASP A 212 16.83 -8.91 0.36
N GLU A 213 16.39 -9.88 1.14
CA GLU A 213 15.02 -10.40 1.10
C GLU A 213 14.44 -10.44 2.51
N ASN A 214 13.22 -9.94 2.68
CA ASN A 214 12.45 -10.14 3.91
C ASN A 214 11.30 -11.11 3.64
N LYS A 215 11.27 -12.20 4.40
CA LYS A 215 10.12 -13.12 4.46
C LYS A 215 9.33 -12.82 5.72
N TYR A 216 8.02 -12.99 5.65
CA TYR A 216 7.14 -12.79 6.79
C TYR A 216 6.11 -13.90 6.91
N HIS A 217 5.72 -14.22 8.14
CA HIS A 217 4.62 -15.11 8.46
C HIS A 217 3.99 -14.75 9.80
N PHE A 218 2.78 -15.24 10.04
CA PHE A 218 2.10 -15.06 11.32
C PHE A 218 2.26 -16.30 12.18
N LYS A 219 2.78 -16.12 13.39
CA LYS A 219 2.87 -17.21 14.36
C LYS A 219 1.50 -17.46 14.98
N THR A 220 0.80 -18.45 14.44
CA THR A 220 -0.53 -18.86 14.92
C THR A 220 -0.48 -19.27 16.38
N GLU A 221 -1.29 -18.63 17.20
CA GLU A 221 -1.43 -18.90 18.64
C GLU A 221 -2.92 -18.90 18.98
N ALA A 222 -3.39 -19.90 19.73
CA ALA A 222 -4.81 -20.03 20.03
C ALA A 222 -5.32 -18.91 20.94
N ASN A 223 -6.57 -18.47 20.71
CA ASN A 223 -7.27 -17.43 21.48
C ASN A 223 -6.59 -16.06 21.40
N LYS A 224 -6.09 -15.71 20.21
CA LYS A 224 -5.43 -14.43 19.96
C LYS A 224 -6.20 -13.62 18.93
N LYS A 225 -6.60 -12.40 19.31
CA LYS A 225 -7.22 -11.44 18.39
C LYS A 225 -6.31 -11.12 17.20
N HIS A 226 -5.01 -11.06 17.45
CA HIS A 226 -3.94 -10.88 16.47
C HIS A 226 -2.77 -11.77 16.85
N TYR A 227 -2.22 -12.47 15.86
CA TYR A 227 -1.02 -13.29 15.98
C TYR A 227 0.24 -12.39 16.00
N ASN A 228 1.38 -12.93 16.42
CA ASN A 228 2.62 -12.19 16.27
C ASN A 228 3.09 -12.29 14.81
N LEU A 229 3.54 -11.17 14.25
CA LEU A 229 4.21 -11.12 12.95
C LEU A 229 5.67 -11.56 13.16
N VAL A 230 6.12 -12.54 12.41
CA VAL A 230 7.53 -12.94 12.36
C VAL A 230 8.10 -12.47 11.04
N ILE A 231 9.24 -11.78 11.09
CA ILE A 231 9.99 -11.38 9.90
C ILE A 231 11.37 -12.03 9.98
N GLU A 232 11.84 -12.52 8.84
CA GLU A 232 13.14 -13.16 8.67
C GLU A 232 13.84 -12.46 7.51
N ARG A 233 15.00 -11.86 7.80
CA ARG A 233 15.83 -11.20 6.81
C ARG A 233 16.85 -12.19 6.27
N TYR A 234 16.98 -12.21 4.96
CA TYR A 234 17.94 -13.02 4.22
C TYR A 234 18.81 -12.11 3.38
N ASN A 235 20.04 -12.57 3.12
CA ASN A 235 21.00 -11.92 2.26
C ASN A 235 21.74 -12.99 1.43
N CYS A 236 22.19 -12.64 0.22
CA CYS A 236 22.83 -13.58 -0.71
C CYS A 236 24.31 -13.32 -1.01
N VAL A 237 25.03 -12.56 -0.16
CA VAL A 237 26.47 -12.22 -0.29
C VAL A 237 27.42 -13.42 -0.45
N ASN A 238 26.96 -14.67 -0.26
CA ASN A 238 27.75 -15.90 -0.45
C ASN A 238 27.08 -16.96 -1.35
N ASP A 239 26.46 -16.55 -2.46
CA ASP A 239 25.82 -17.44 -3.46
C ASP A 239 24.70 -18.35 -2.89
N GLY A 240 24.14 -17.97 -1.75
CA GLY A 240 23.05 -18.66 -1.09
C GLY A 240 22.25 -17.72 -0.20
N SER A 241 20.93 -17.90 -0.15
CA SER A 241 20.04 -17.12 0.73
C SER A 241 20.25 -17.54 2.18
N VAL A 242 21.04 -16.76 2.92
CA VAL A 242 21.35 -17.01 4.34
C VAL A 242 20.49 -16.10 5.20
N LYS A 243 19.81 -16.67 6.20
CA LYS A 243 19.08 -15.90 7.20
C LYS A 243 20.05 -15.14 8.08
N VAL A 244 19.94 -13.81 8.10
CA VAL A 244 20.84 -12.91 8.86
C VAL A 244 20.19 -12.31 10.10
N ASP A 245 18.86 -12.15 10.10
CA ASP A 245 18.13 -11.60 11.24
C ASP A 245 16.71 -12.20 11.35
N SER A 246 16.12 -12.12 12.53
CA SER A 246 14.75 -12.53 12.79
C SER A 246 14.14 -11.73 13.94
N VAL A 247 12.90 -11.27 13.74
CA VAL A 247 12.16 -10.60 14.80
C VAL A 247 10.74 -11.14 14.90
N SER A 248 10.23 -11.20 16.13
CA SER A 248 8.81 -11.43 16.40
C SER A 248 8.18 -10.14 16.95
N ILE A 249 7.20 -9.61 16.24
CA ILE A 249 6.58 -8.31 16.47
C ILE A 249 5.16 -8.57 16.98
N PRO A 250 4.84 -8.21 18.23
CA PRO A 250 3.48 -8.26 18.73
C PRO A 250 2.62 -7.18 18.08
N TYR A 251 1.33 -7.46 17.89
CA TYR A 251 0.38 -6.46 17.41
C TYR A 251 0.12 -5.38 18.46
N GLN A 252 0.25 -4.10 18.08
CA GLN A 252 0.01 -2.94 18.93
C GLN A 252 -0.70 -1.83 18.14
N ASN A 253 -1.96 -2.09 17.74
CA ASN A 253 -2.72 -1.25 16.81
C ASN A 253 -2.01 -1.09 15.44
N GLY A 254 -1.56 -2.23 14.91
CA GLY A 254 -0.64 -2.34 13.79
C GLY A 254 0.66 -3.03 14.19
N TYR A 255 1.41 -3.53 13.23
CA TYR A 255 2.75 -4.07 13.46
C TYR A 255 3.79 -3.00 13.18
N LYS A 256 4.62 -2.72 14.17
CA LYS A 256 5.73 -1.76 14.05
C LYS A 256 6.95 -2.50 13.53
N ILE A 257 7.21 -2.37 12.23
CA ILE A 257 8.37 -2.99 11.58
C ILE A 257 9.65 -2.28 12.07
N PRO A 258 10.63 -3.02 12.64
CA PRO A 258 11.89 -2.42 13.03
C PRO A 258 12.67 -1.89 11.82
N GLU A 259 13.45 -0.83 12.03
CA GLU A 259 14.26 -0.20 10.98
C GLU A 259 15.24 -1.18 10.31
N SER A 260 15.74 -2.19 11.04
CA SER A 260 16.62 -3.23 10.48
C SER A 260 15.97 -4.10 9.39
N PHE A 261 14.65 -4.02 9.23
CA PHE A 261 13.89 -4.72 8.18
C PHE A 261 13.35 -3.77 7.10
N LEU A 262 13.68 -2.48 7.18
CA LEU A 262 13.41 -1.52 6.12
C LEU A 262 14.66 -1.46 5.24
N PHE A 263 14.50 -1.64 3.94
CA PHE A 263 15.59 -1.37 3.00
C PHE A 263 15.74 0.14 2.85
N GLU A 264 16.96 0.64 2.96
CA GLU A 264 17.25 2.05 2.66
C GLU A 264 16.94 2.27 1.18
N VAL A 265 16.13 3.30 0.88
CA VAL A 265 15.75 3.71 -0.48
C VAL A 265 16.40 5.05 -0.78
#